data_AF-A0A7V9LQE2-F1
#
_entry.id   AF-A0A7V9LQE2-F1
#
_cell.length_a   1.000
_cell.length_b   1.000
_cell.length_c   1.000
_cell.angle_alpha   90.00
_cell.angle_beta   90.00
_cell.angle_gamma   90.00
#
_symmetry.space_group_name_H-M   'P 1'
#
loop_
_entity.id
_entity.type
_entity.pdbx_description
1 polymer ?
#
loop_
_entity_poly.entity_id
_entity_poly.type
_entity_poly.pdbx_seq_one_letter_code
_entity_poly.pdbx_strand_id
1 'polypeptide(L)'
;MTMYRLTNPVRRYAWGSRTHIPRVLGQEPTDEPAAEMWIGAHPGDPSMVRRPGAATGGQRLDGLIAADPVGHLGTDARLAFGDRLPFLMKLLAARDTLSLQVHPPGERAQRRCAEQQAAGIPLTAPERTYQDTSHKPELLYALTRFEGMAGFRDTARSAAVLRGLSLDWLDQVADTIEDTRTPFQTLRDVVTRWLAVQSGEVTGMLAELRAACVRAEAAADAPFACPAGPCATGAQRVP
;
A
#
# COMPACT_ATOMS: atom_id res chain seq x y z
N MET A 1 -33.33 -9.00 10.31
CA MET A 1 -32.02 -8.35 10.18
C MET A 1 -32.19 -7.14 9.27
N THR A 2 -31.88 -5.94 9.76
CA THR A 2 -32.04 -4.70 8.96
C THR A 2 -30.84 -4.53 8.03
N MET A 3 -31.09 -4.39 6.73
CA MET A 3 -30.03 -4.06 5.75
C MET A 3 -29.95 -2.55 5.56
N TYR A 4 -28.74 -2.00 5.60
CA TYR A 4 -28.47 -0.58 5.39
C TYR A 4 -27.81 -0.38 4.03
N ARG A 5 -28.22 0.66 3.30
CA ARG A 5 -27.50 1.09 2.10
C ARG A 5 -26.37 2.02 2.52
N LEU A 6 -25.15 1.71 2.08
CA LEU A 6 -23.99 2.58 2.27
C LEU A 6 -23.83 3.56 1.11
N THR A 7 -23.43 4.78 1.45
CA THR A 7 -22.84 5.75 0.53
C THR A 7 -21.41 5.98 0.98
N ASN A 8 -20.45 5.75 0.09
CA ASN A 8 -19.04 5.62 0.43
C ASN A 8 -18.26 6.86 -0.05
N PRO A 9 -17.37 7.42 0.78
CA PRO A 9 -16.53 8.52 0.34
C PRO A 9 -15.50 8.09 -0.70
N VAL A 10 -15.23 8.98 -1.65
CA VAL A 10 -14.22 8.82 -2.70
C VAL A 10 -13.11 9.84 -2.50
N ARG A 11 -11.89 9.35 -2.29
CA ARG A 11 -10.66 10.13 -2.15
C ARG A 11 -10.12 10.50 -3.52
N ARG A 12 -9.96 11.79 -3.77
CA ARG A 12 -9.59 12.36 -5.08
C ARG A 12 -8.09 12.67 -5.17
N TYR A 13 -7.23 11.70 -4.84
CA TYR A 13 -5.79 11.90 -4.95
C TYR A 13 -5.34 11.95 -6.41
N ALA A 14 -4.32 12.75 -6.72
CA ALA A 14 -3.89 13.04 -8.10
C ALA A 14 -3.52 11.79 -8.93
N TRP A 15 -3.03 10.73 -8.26
CA TRP A 15 -2.66 9.46 -8.88
C TRP A 15 -3.87 8.59 -9.29
N GLY A 16 -5.09 8.99 -8.90
CA GLY A 16 -6.31 8.23 -9.11
C GLY A 16 -6.75 8.16 -10.56
N SER A 17 -7.40 7.05 -10.92
CA SER A 17 -8.04 6.92 -12.22
C SER A 17 -9.29 7.79 -12.32
N ARG A 18 -9.51 8.36 -13.51
CA ARG A 18 -10.70 9.13 -13.85
C ARG A 18 -11.90 8.26 -14.27
N THR A 19 -11.69 6.96 -14.47
CA THR A 19 -12.69 6.09 -15.13
C THR A 19 -13.10 4.87 -14.30
N HIS A 20 -12.20 4.25 -13.54
CA HIS A 20 -12.47 2.96 -12.89
C HIS A 20 -13.54 3.03 -11.79
N ILE A 21 -13.36 3.89 -10.78
CA ILE A 21 -14.35 4.06 -9.70
C ILE A 21 -15.69 4.61 -10.23
N PRO A 22 -15.72 5.65 -11.09
CA PRO A 22 -16.97 6.11 -11.70
C PRO A 22 -17.74 4.99 -12.40
N ARG A 23 -17.06 4.16 -13.21
CA ARG A 23 -17.68 3.01 -13.88
C ARG A 23 -18.29 2.00 -12.90
N VAL A 24 -17.59 1.68 -11.81
CA VAL A 24 -18.10 0.78 -10.76
C VAL A 24 -19.35 1.37 -10.09
N LEU A 25 -19.43 2.70 -9.97
CA LEU A 25 -20.59 3.41 -9.43
C LEU A 25 -21.72 3.61 -10.44
N GLY A 26 -21.56 3.18 -11.71
CA GLY A 26 -22.50 3.44 -12.79
C GLY A 26 -22.58 4.93 -13.18
N GLN A 27 -21.49 5.66 -12.98
CA GLN A 27 -21.35 7.08 -13.29
C GLN A 27 -20.47 7.28 -14.53
N GLU A 28 -20.74 8.34 -15.27
CA GLU A 28 -19.85 8.77 -16.35
C GLU A 28 -18.49 9.21 -15.80
N PRO A 29 -17.38 8.91 -16.49
CA PRO A 29 -16.07 9.44 -16.13
C PRO A 29 -16.07 10.97 -16.07
N THR A 30 -15.29 11.52 -15.15
CA THR A 30 -15.09 12.98 -15.02
C THR A 30 -13.61 13.32 -15.14
N ASP A 31 -13.29 14.62 -15.24
CA ASP A 31 -11.88 15.08 -15.25
C ASP A 31 -11.22 15.00 -13.86
N GLU A 32 -12.01 14.75 -12.81
CA GLU A 32 -11.50 14.61 -11.45
C GLU A 32 -11.01 13.17 -11.19
N PRO A 33 -9.81 13.00 -10.58
CA PRO A 33 -9.31 11.68 -10.25
C PRO A 33 -10.12 11.05 -9.11
N ALA A 34 -10.33 9.74 -9.19
CA ALA A 34 -10.89 8.93 -8.12
C ALA A 34 -9.89 7.83 -7.76
N ALA A 35 -9.23 7.99 -6.62
CA ALA A 35 -8.08 7.19 -6.22
C ALA A 35 -8.48 6.02 -5.32
N GLU A 36 -9.27 6.31 -4.29
CA GLU A 36 -9.75 5.32 -3.32
C GLU A 36 -11.23 5.55 -3.04
N MET A 37 -12.05 4.49 -3.03
CA MET A 37 -13.38 4.53 -2.42
C MET A 37 -13.31 3.77 -1.10
N TRP A 38 -13.62 4.46 0.00
CA TRP A 38 -13.53 3.91 1.35
C TRP A 38 -14.87 3.34 1.78
N ILE A 39 -14.87 2.08 2.21
CA ILE A 39 -16.06 1.34 2.58
C ILE A 39 -15.85 0.84 4.00
N GLY A 40 -16.48 1.51 4.97
CA GLY A 40 -16.32 1.19 6.37
C GLY A 40 -16.51 2.39 7.29
N ALA A 41 -16.05 2.24 8.53
CA ALA A 41 -16.28 3.19 9.62
C ALA A 41 -15.00 3.95 10.02
N HIS A 42 -14.13 4.25 9.06
CA HIS A 42 -12.88 4.95 9.36
C HIS A 42 -13.17 6.37 9.87
N PRO A 43 -12.67 6.80 11.05
CA PRO A 43 -13.07 8.08 11.66
C PRO A 43 -12.85 9.31 10.78
N GLY A 44 -11.77 9.28 9.98
CA GLY A 44 -11.43 10.38 9.07
C GLY A 44 -12.41 10.58 7.92
N ASP A 45 -13.11 9.53 7.47
CA ASP A 45 -14.08 9.61 6.36
C ASP A 45 -14.94 8.33 6.31
N PRO A 46 -15.93 8.16 7.20
CA PRO A 46 -16.73 6.94 7.24
C PRO A 46 -17.82 6.94 6.18
N SER A 47 -18.27 5.75 5.80
CA SER A 47 -19.48 5.57 5.00
C SER A 47 -20.71 6.16 5.70
N MET A 48 -21.63 6.69 4.91
CA MET A 48 -22.95 7.13 5.37
C MET A 48 -23.96 6.00 5.21
N VAL A 49 -24.74 5.72 6.25
CA VAL A 49 -25.81 4.73 6.25
C VAL A 49 -27.16 5.37 5.95
N ARG A 50 -27.96 4.71 5.12
CA ARG A 50 -29.38 5.01 4.94
C ARG A 50 -30.22 3.78 5.29
N ARG A 51 -31.21 3.98 6.15
CA ARG A 51 -32.22 2.96 6.44
C ARG A 51 -33.20 2.82 5.27
N PRO A 52 -33.74 1.62 5.04
CA PRO A 52 -34.89 1.44 4.16
C PRO A 52 -36.04 2.35 4.58
N GLY A 53 -36.67 3.04 3.63
CA GLY A 53 -37.82 3.92 3.88
C GLY A 53 -37.50 5.32 4.43
N ALA A 54 -36.24 5.65 4.74
CA ALA A 54 -35.87 7.00 5.16
C ALA A 54 -35.79 7.95 3.96
N ALA A 55 -36.70 8.93 3.91
CA ALA A 55 -36.78 9.95 2.87
C ALA A 55 -35.61 10.95 2.91
N THR A 56 -35.11 11.27 4.11
CA THR A 56 -34.00 12.20 4.35
C THR A 56 -33.16 11.75 5.54
N GLY A 57 -31.87 12.14 5.55
CA GLY A 57 -30.95 11.87 6.65
C GLY A 57 -30.11 10.60 6.46
N GLY A 58 -28.79 10.76 6.38
CA GLY A 58 -27.82 9.69 6.52
C GLY A 58 -27.12 9.82 7.86
N GLN A 59 -26.96 8.70 8.58
CA GLN A 59 -26.11 8.65 9.79
C GLN A 59 -24.71 8.18 9.37
N ARG A 60 -23.66 8.57 10.09
CA ARG A 60 -22.32 8.01 9.85
C ARG A 60 -22.25 6.57 10.37
N LEU A 61 -21.57 5.68 9.65
CA LEU A 61 -21.45 4.28 10.03
C LEU A 61 -20.70 4.08 11.36
N ASP A 62 -19.68 4.90 11.63
CA ASP A 62 -18.96 4.88 12.92
C ASP A 62 -19.88 5.22 14.10
N GLY A 63 -20.73 6.25 13.95
CA GLY A 63 -21.73 6.62 14.95
C GLY A 63 -22.84 5.57 15.11
N LEU A 64 -23.22 4.87 14.04
CA LEU A 64 -24.17 3.76 14.13
C LEU A 64 -23.58 2.60 14.95
N ILE A 65 -22.35 2.20 14.64
CA ILE A 65 -21.65 1.14 15.37
C ILE A 65 -21.45 1.52 16.84
N ALA A 66 -21.04 2.75 17.13
CA ALA A 66 -20.82 3.20 18.50
C ALA A 66 -22.09 3.17 19.36
N ALA A 67 -23.28 3.33 18.76
CA ALA A 67 -24.55 3.31 19.48
C ALA A 67 -25.00 1.90 19.90
N ASP A 68 -24.58 0.86 19.16
CA ASP A 68 -24.81 -0.54 19.52
C ASP A 68 -23.68 -1.43 18.96
N PRO A 69 -22.49 -1.46 19.61
CA PRO A 69 -21.36 -2.18 19.05
C PRO A 69 -21.59 -3.69 19.04
N VAL A 70 -22.31 -4.24 20.02
CA VAL A 70 -22.61 -5.69 20.07
C VAL A 70 -23.57 -6.06 18.94
N GLY A 71 -24.63 -5.28 18.73
CA GLY A 71 -25.60 -5.55 17.67
C GLY A 71 -25.04 -5.38 16.26
N HIS A 72 -24.01 -4.54 16.06
CA HIS A 72 -23.43 -4.29 14.75
C HIS A 72 -22.14 -5.07 14.45
N LEU A 73 -21.27 -5.30 15.44
CA LEU A 73 -20.02 -6.04 15.26
C LEU A 73 -20.14 -7.52 15.63
N GLY A 74 -21.09 -7.86 16.50
CA GLY A 74 -21.15 -9.15 17.18
C GLY A 74 -20.18 -9.22 18.36
N THR A 75 -20.47 -10.14 19.29
CA THR A 75 -19.72 -10.31 20.54
C THR A 75 -18.24 -10.62 20.29
N ASP A 76 -17.96 -11.58 19.39
CA ASP A 76 -16.58 -12.07 19.17
C ASP A 76 -15.67 -10.99 18.59
N ALA A 77 -16.15 -10.25 17.58
CA ALA A 77 -15.37 -9.17 16.98
C ALA A 77 -15.13 -8.03 17.98
N ARG A 78 -16.13 -7.69 18.81
CA ARG A 78 -15.97 -6.70 19.88
C ARG A 78 -14.95 -7.14 20.92
N LEU A 79 -14.98 -8.41 21.33
CA LEU A 79 -14.00 -8.95 22.29
C LEU A 79 -12.58 -8.91 21.74
N ALA A 80 -12.40 -9.22 20.46
CA ALA A 80 -11.07 -9.26 19.83
C ALA A 80 -10.51 -7.87 19.47
N PHE A 81 -11.36 -6.95 19.02
CA PHE A 81 -10.92 -5.70 18.39
C PHE A 81 -11.50 -4.41 19.01
N GLY A 82 -12.37 -4.54 20.00
CA GLY A 82 -13.04 -3.43 20.69
C GLY A 82 -14.25 -2.88 19.94
N ASP A 83 -14.60 -1.64 20.25
CA ASP A 83 -15.90 -1.05 19.89
C ASP A 83 -15.94 -0.44 18.48
N ARG A 84 -14.93 -0.69 17.66
CA ARG A 84 -14.79 -0.14 16.30
C ARG A 84 -14.74 -1.24 15.26
N LEU A 85 -15.16 -0.91 14.04
CA LEU A 85 -15.00 -1.80 12.88
C LEU A 85 -13.50 -2.11 12.68
N PRO A 86 -13.08 -3.38 12.69
CA PRO A 86 -11.65 -3.74 12.73
C PRO A 86 -10.95 -3.71 11.37
N PHE A 87 -11.66 -3.29 10.32
CA PHE A 87 -11.11 -3.19 8.97
C PHE A 87 -11.64 -1.97 8.23
N LEU A 88 -10.90 -1.55 7.21
CA LEU A 88 -11.34 -0.62 6.18
C LEU A 88 -11.21 -1.32 4.83
N MET A 89 -12.32 -1.48 4.13
CA MET A 89 -12.28 -1.97 2.75
C MET A 89 -12.09 -0.78 1.82
N LYS A 90 -11.24 -0.94 0.81
CA LYS A 90 -11.00 0.08 -0.21
C LYS A 90 -11.17 -0.52 -1.59
N LEU A 91 -11.80 0.24 -2.48
CA LEU A 91 -11.59 0.07 -3.91
C LEU A 91 -10.50 1.05 -4.35
N LEU A 92 -9.37 0.53 -4.81
CA LEU A 92 -8.23 1.32 -5.24
C LEU A 92 -8.17 1.39 -6.76
N ALA A 93 -8.04 2.58 -7.32
CA ALA A 93 -7.96 2.82 -8.76
C ALA A 93 -6.70 3.63 -9.08
N ALA A 94 -5.55 2.96 -9.10
CA ALA A 94 -4.28 3.59 -9.43
C ALA A 94 -4.13 3.80 -10.94
N ARG A 95 -3.91 5.05 -11.35
CA ARG A 95 -3.48 5.41 -12.71
C ARG A 95 -1.97 5.61 -12.77
N ASP A 96 -1.42 6.23 -11.74
CA ASP A 96 0.00 6.54 -11.61
C ASP A 96 0.63 5.72 -10.46
N THR A 97 1.96 5.57 -10.50
CA THR A 97 2.71 4.78 -9.50
C THR A 97 2.62 5.40 -8.12
N LEU A 98 2.39 4.57 -7.11
CA LEU A 98 2.37 4.96 -5.71
C LEU A 98 3.77 4.94 -5.09
N SER A 99 3.94 5.65 -3.98
CA SER A 99 5.17 5.58 -3.20
C SER A 99 5.43 4.17 -2.67
N LEU A 100 6.70 3.82 -2.50
CA LEU A 100 7.10 2.64 -1.74
C LEU A 100 6.71 2.84 -0.28
N GLN A 101 6.09 1.81 0.32
CA GLN A 101 5.58 1.87 1.68
C GLN A 101 6.16 0.74 2.53
N VAL A 102 6.37 1.03 3.82
CA VAL A 102 6.74 0.05 4.84
C VAL A 102 5.86 0.29 6.05
N HIS A 103 5.16 -0.74 6.50
CA HIS A 103 4.38 -0.68 7.73
C HIS A 103 5.23 -1.14 8.91
N PRO A 104 5.36 -0.32 9.98
CA PRO A 104 6.05 -0.73 11.18
C PRO A 104 5.28 -1.84 11.92
N PRO A 105 5.98 -2.68 12.70
CA PRO A 105 5.32 -3.56 13.68
C PRO A 105 4.49 -2.75 14.68
N GLY A 106 3.46 -3.36 15.25
CA GLY A 106 2.49 -2.70 16.14
C GLY A 106 3.13 -1.96 17.32
N GLU A 107 4.08 -2.60 18.03
CA GLU A 107 4.79 -1.98 19.16
C GLU A 107 5.55 -0.70 18.74
N ARG A 108 6.17 -0.72 17.56
CA ARG A 108 6.88 0.45 17.02
C ARG A 108 5.89 1.55 16.63
N ALA A 109 4.76 1.20 16.04
CA ALA A 109 3.71 2.17 15.69
C ALA A 109 3.17 2.89 16.94
N GLN A 110 2.87 2.12 18.00
CA GLN A 110 2.40 2.65 19.28
C GLN A 110 3.39 3.64 19.90
N ARG A 111 4.65 3.21 20.06
CA ARG A 111 5.70 4.03 20.66
C ARG A 111 5.90 5.34 19.90
N ARG A 112 6.03 5.27 18.57
CA ARG A 112 6.28 6.45 17.74
C ARG A 112 5.07 7.38 17.65
N CYS A 113 3.85 6.84 17.64
CA CYS A 113 2.63 7.64 17.70
C CYS A 113 2.56 8.46 19.00
N ALA A 114 2.89 7.84 20.13
CA ALA A 114 2.94 8.50 21.44
C ALA A 114 4.04 9.58 21.51
N GLU A 115 5.24 9.30 20.99
CA GLU A 115 6.33 10.29 20.89
C GLU A 115 5.90 11.53 20.09
N GLN A 116 5.27 11.34 18.92
CA GLN A 116 4.81 12.46 18.08
C GLN A 116 3.64 13.23 18.72
N GLN A 117 2.77 12.55 19.48
CA GLN A 117 1.73 13.21 20.28
C GLN A 117 2.32 14.05 21.42
N ALA A 118 3.28 13.50 22.17
CA ALA A 118 3.96 14.21 23.25
C ALA A 118 4.74 15.44 22.74
N ALA A 119 5.28 15.36 21.52
CA ALA A 119 5.90 16.49 20.83
C ALA A 119 4.90 17.51 20.26
N GLY A 120 3.59 17.29 20.40
CA GLY A 120 2.55 18.20 19.94
C GLY A 120 2.35 18.25 18.42
N ILE A 121 2.86 17.28 17.66
CA ILE A 121 2.77 17.25 16.19
C ILE A 121 1.32 16.96 15.78
N PRO A 122 0.62 17.90 15.11
CA PRO A 122 -0.76 17.70 14.67
C PRO A 122 -0.91 16.51 13.71
N LEU A 123 -2.07 15.86 13.70
CA LEU A 123 -2.34 14.73 12.78
C LEU A 123 -2.25 15.11 11.30
N THR A 124 -2.45 16.39 10.97
CA THR A 124 -2.41 16.94 9.61
C THR A 124 -1.04 17.48 9.22
N ALA A 125 -0.06 17.46 10.12
CA ALA A 125 1.26 18.02 9.84
C ALA A 125 2.02 17.14 8.83
N PRO A 126 2.73 17.73 7.85
CA PRO A 126 3.50 16.97 6.85
C PRO A 126 4.51 15.97 7.46
N GLU A 127 5.07 16.30 8.62
CA GLU A 127 6.02 15.48 9.38
C GLU A 127 5.34 14.39 10.23
N ARG A 128 4.00 14.31 10.27
CA ARG A 128 3.25 13.28 11.00
C ARG A 128 3.28 11.94 10.25
N THR A 129 4.24 11.10 10.61
CA THR A 129 4.39 9.75 10.03
C THR A 129 3.51 8.69 10.71
N TYR A 130 3.24 8.82 12.01
CA TYR A 130 2.48 7.83 12.80
C TYR A 130 1.11 8.39 13.18
N GLN A 131 0.10 8.11 12.35
CA GLN A 131 -1.25 8.66 12.50
C GLN A 131 -2.12 7.84 13.47
N ASP A 132 -1.78 6.57 13.69
CA ASP A 132 -2.49 5.66 14.56
C ASP A 132 -1.53 4.66 15.23
N THR A 133 -2.06 3.87 16.16
CA THR A 133 -1.34 2.86 16.94
C THR A 133 -1.46 1.45 16.37
N SER A 134 -2.11 1.29 15.21
CA SER A 134 -2.45 -0.01 14.65
C SER A 134 -1.30 -0.57 13.81
N HIS A 135 -1.09 -1.88 13.90
CA HIS A 135 -0.42 -2.59 12.82
C HIS A 135 -1.36 -2.65 11.61
N LYS A 136 -0.81 -2.58 10.38
CA LYS A 136 -1.58 -2.52 9.13
C LYS A 136 -1.32 -3.75 8.28
N PRO A 137 -1.91 -4.91 8.61
CA PRO A 137 -1.90 -6.03 7.69
C PRO A 137 -2.83 -5.68 6.52
N GLU A 138 -2.33 -5.82 5.30
CA GLU A 138 -3.08 -5.47 4.09
C GLU A 138 -3.25 -6.71 3.21
N LEU A 139 -4.43 -6.83 2.62
CA LEU A 139 -4.74 -7.83 1.60
C LEU A 139 -5.14 -7.08 0.33
N LEU A 140 -4.48 -7.40 -0.77
CA LEU A 140 -4.81 -6.86 -2.08
C LEU A 140 -5.47 -7.93 -2.95
N TYR A 141 -6.63 -7.60 -3.52
CA TYR A 141 -7.32 -8.43 -4.49
C TYR A 141 -7.47 -7.67 -5.81
N ALA A 142 -6.84 -8.20 -6.86
CA ALA A 142 -6.80 -7.55 -8.16
C ALA A 142 -8.12 -7.77 -8.93
N LEU A 143 -8.87 -6.69 -9.17
CA LEU A 143 -10.10 -6.71 -9.98
C LEU A 143 -9.83 -6.57 -11.48
N THR A 144 -8.69 -5.97 -11.83
CA THR A 144 -8.15 -5.84 -13.18
C THR A 144 -6.69 -6.29 -13.15
N ARG A 145 -5.98 -6.25 -14.28
CA ARG A 145 -4.51 -6.35 -14.25
C ARG A 145 -3.98 -5.33 -13.24
N PHE A 146 -3.16 -5.81 -12.32
CA PHE A 146 -2.57 -5.03 -11.24
C PHE A 146 -1.08 -5.36 -11.16
N GLU A 147 -0.26 -4.33 -11.03
CA GLU A 147 1.19 -4.43 -10.92
C GLU A 147 1.60 -3.79 -9.60
N GLY A 148 2.41 -4.51 -8.83
CA GLY A 148 2.87 -4.07 -7.52
C GLY A 148 4.13 -4.79 -7.09
N MET A 149 4.81 -4.21 -6.10
CA MET A 149 6.01 -4.80 -5.48
C MET A 149 5.71 -5.15 -4.03
N ALA A 150 6.11 -6.35 -3.60
CA ALA A 150 5.94 -6.81 -2.23
C ALA A 150 7.16 -7.61 -1.77
N GLY A 151 7.83 -7.09 -0.73
CA GLY A 151 9.03 -7.71 -0.17
C GLY A 151 10.26 -7.61 -1.07
N PHE A 152 11.38 -8.14 -0.57
CA PHE A 152 12.61 -8.28 -1.33
C PHE A 152 12.65 -9.63 -2.03
N ARG A 153 13.26 -9.66 -3.21
CA ARG A 153 13.60 -10.89 -3.92
C ARG A 153 14.82 -11.54 -3.23
N ASP A 154 14.96 -12.85 -3.42
CA ASP A 154 16.19 -13.60 -3.11
C ASP A 154 17.45 -12.87 -3.61
N THR A 155 18.54 -12.91 -2.83
CA THR A 155 19.76 -12.14 -3.09
C THR A 155 20.45 -12.59 -4.37
N ALA A 156 20.59 -13.90 -4.60
CA ALA A 156 21.21 -14.42 -5.83
C ALA A 156 20.38 -14.08 -7.07
N ARG A 157 19.05 -14.19 -6.98
CA ARG A 157 18.17 -13.75 -8.08
C ARG A 157 18.22 -12.24 -8.33
N SER A 158 18.40 -11.44 -7.28
CA SER A 158 18.54 -10.00 -7.41
C SER A 158 19.85 -9.65 -8.12
N ALA A 159 20.97 -10.23 -7.67
CA ALA A 159 22.27 -10.08 -8.28
C ALA A 159 22.31 -10.49 -9.76
N ALA A 160 21.67 -11.61 -10.12
CA ALA A 160 21.56 -12.02 -11.52
C ALA A 160 20.85 -10.98 -12.41
N VAL A 161 19.79 -10.34 -11.91
CA VAL A 161 19.10 -9.27 -12.65
C VAL A 161 19.97 -8.03 -12.78
N LEU A 162 20.70 -7.64 -11.73
CA LEU A 162 21.61 -6.49 -11.77
C LEU A 162 22.73 -6.71 -12.80
N ARG A 163 23.37 -7.90 -12.80
CA ARG A 163 24.41 -8.26 -13.77
C ARG A 163 23.89 -8.34 -15.20
N GLY A 164 22.64 -8.78 -15.38
CA GLY A 164 21.98 -8.83 -16.69
C GLY A 164 21.81 -7.45 -17.36
N LEU A 165 21.96 -6.35 -16.61
CA LEU A 165 21.93 -5.00 -17.16
C LEU A 165 23.29 -4.51 -17.67
N SER A 166 24.36 -5.26 -17.39
CA SER A 166 25.73 -5.02 -17.90
C SER A 166 26.22 -3.59 -17.64
N LEU A 167 26.09 -3.14 -16.38
CA LEU A 167 26.65 -1.88 -15.90
C LEU A 167 27.60 -2.17 -14.74
N ASP A 168 28.84 -1.68 -14.82
CA ASP A 168 29.90 -1.97 -13.84
C ASP A 168 29.49 -1.66 -12.39
N TRP A 169 28.74 -0.56 -12.19
CA TRP A 169 28.30 -0.16 -10.86
C TRP A 169 27.14 -1.05 -10.33
N LEU A 170 26.35 -1.67 -11.21
CA LEU A 170 25.36 -2.67 -10.82
C LEU A 170 26.02 -4.01 -10.50
N ASP A 171 27.10 -4.36 -11.20
CA ASP A 171 27.90 -5.55 -10.88
C ASP A 171 28.51 -5.44 -9.48
N GLN A 172 29.02 -4.27 -9.10
CA GLN A 172 29.50 -4.01 -7.74
C GLN A 172 28.38 -4.13 -6.69
N VAL A 173 27.16 -3.71 -7.02
CA VAL A 173 26.00 -3.88 -6.13
C VAL A 173 25.62 -5.36 -6.03
N ALA A 174 25.66 -6.10 -7.14
CA ALA A 174 25.43 -7.54 -7.17
C ALA A 174 26.43 -8.31 -6.29
N ASP A 175 27.71 -8.00 -6.42
CA ASP A 175 28.79 -8.57 -5.60
C ASP A 175 28.57 -8.25 -4.11
N THR A 176 28.13 -7.02 -3.81
CA THR A 176 27.78 -6.64 -2.44
C THR A 176 26.62 -7.49 -1.93
N ILE A 177 25.54 -7.65 -2.71
CA ILE A 177 24.33 -8.40 -2.31
C ILE A 177 24.61 -9.90 -2.10
N GLU A 178 25.58 -10.46 -2.81
CA GLU A 178 26.03 -11.85 -2.68
C GLU A 178 27.12 -12.07 -1.62
N ASP A 179 27.66 -10.99 -1.03
CA ASP A 179 28.61 -11.10 0.08
C ASP A 179 28.00 -11.87 1.27
N THR A 180 28.83 -12.71 1.89
CA THR A 180 28.49 -13.72 2.91
C THR A 180 28.08 -13.15 4.29
N ARG A 181 28.06 -11.82 4.45
CA ARG A 181 27.35 -11.20 5.59
C ARG A 181 25.86 -11.54 5.47
N THR A 182 25.16 -11.70 6.59
CA THR A 182 23.79 -12.24 6.55
C THR A 182 22.92 -11.48 5.53
N PRO A 183 22.13 -12.17 4.67
CA PRO A 183 21.40 -11.54 3.55
C PRO A 183 20.60 -10.29 3.95
N PHE A 184 20.02 -10.29 5.15
CA PHE A 184 19.30 -9.15 5.71
C PHE A 184 20.18 -7.90 5.89
N GLN A 185 21.37 -8.05 6.47
CA GLN A 185 22.28 -6.92 6.72
C GLN A 185 22.74 -6.30 5.41
N THR A 186 23.09 -7.15 4.45
CA THR A 186 23.53 -6.74 3.13
C THR A 186 22.44 -5.97 2.38
N LEU A 187 21.21 -6.50 2.34
CA LEU A 187 20.08 -5.79 1.73
C LEU A 187 19.80 -4.45 2.41
N ARG A 188 19.85 -4.41 3.74
CA ARG A 188 19.66 -3.17 4.51
C ARG A 188 20.71 -2.13 4.13
N ASP A 189 21.98 -2.51 4.08
CA ASP A 189 23.09 -1.59 3.80
C ASP A 189 22.99 -1.03 2.37
N VAL A 190 22.69 -1.89 1.38
CA VAL A 190 22.46 -1.46 -0.01
C VAL A 190 21.29 -0.49 -0.11
N VAL A 191 20.11 -0.85 0.43
CA VAL A 191 18.92 0.01 0.37
C VAL A 191 19.17 1.34 1.08
N THR A 192 19.82 1.33 2.24
CA THR A 192 20.13 2.54 3.00
C THR A 192 21.06 3.47 2.20
N ARG A 193 22.08 2.91 1.55
CA ARG A 193 22.99 3.68 0.70
C ARG A 193 22.23 4.34 -0.45
N TRP A 194 21.35 3.60 -1.12
CA TRP A 194 20.60 4.09 -2.28
C TRP A 194 19.59 5.19 -1.91
N LEU A 195 18.93 5.06 -0.76
CA LEU A 195 18.02 6.09 -0.25
C LEU A 195 18.75 7.38 0.19
N ALA A 196 20.08 7.33 0.37
CA ALA A 196 20.90 8.48 0.77
C ALA A 196 21.60 9.20 -0.40
N VAL A 197 21.50 8.68 -1.64
CA VAL A 197 22.16 9.28 -2.82
C VAL A 197 21.55 10.66 -3.12
N GLN A 198 22.41 11.63 -3.44
CA GLN A 198 21.98 13.01 -3.73
C GLN A 198 21.37 13.12 -5.13
N SER A 199 20.37 14.00 -5.29
CA SER A 199 19.53 14.10 -6.49
C SER A 199 20.28 14.32 -7.82
N GLY A 200 21.43 15.01 -7.78
CA GLY A 200 22.26 15.26 -8.97
C GLY A 200 22.90 13.99 -9.54
N GLU A 201 23.39 13.09 -8.68
CA GLU A 201 24.01 11.82 -9.08
C GLU A 201 22.95 10.82 -9.57
N VAL A 202 21.77 10.83 -8.93
CA VAL A 202 20.66 9.93 -9.30
C VAL A 202 20.23 10.11 -10.76
N THR A 203 20.21 11.34 -11.29
CA THR A 203 19.71 11.58 -12.65
C THR A 203 20.57 10.89 -13.71
N GLY A 204 21.90 10.95 -13.58
CA GLY A 204 22.81 10.27 -14.49
C GLY A 204 22.70 8.75 -14.40
N MET A 205 22.68 8.21 -13.18
CA MET A 205 22.50 6.78 -12.94
C MET A 205 21.17 6.26 -13.49
N LEU A 206 20.08 7.02 -13.37
CA LEU A 206 18.77 6.64 -13.91
C LEU A 206 18.76 6.63 -15.44
N ALA A 207 19.43 7.58 -16.09
CA ALA A 207 19.51 7.61 -17.55
C ALA A 207 20.27 6.38 -18.09
N GLU A 208 21.38 6.04 -17.45
CA GLU A 208 22.17 4.86 -17.79
C GLU A 208 21.40 3.56 -17.53
N LEU A 209 20.78 3.43 -16.35
CA LEU A 209 19.94 2.31 -15.97
C LEU A 209 18.79 2.11 -16.96
N ARG A 210 18.11 3.19 -17.33
CA ARG A 210 17.01 3.14 -18.32
C ARG A 210 17.51 2.63 -19.67
N ALA A 211 18.65 3.13 -20.15
CA ALA A 211 19.23 2.66 -21.40
C ALA A 211 19.60 1.17 -21.35
N ALA A 212 20.12 0.70 -20.21
CA ALA A 212 20.40 -0.71 -19.99
C ALA A 212 19.14 -1.58 -19.99
N CYS A 213 18.07 -1.17 -19.30
CA CYS A 213 16.80 -1.89 -19.30
C CYS A 213 16.22 -2.02 -20.72
N VAL A 214 16.22 -0.94 -21.51
CA VAL A 214 15.74 -0.97 -22.90
C VAL A 214 16.54 -1.96 -23.76
N ARG A 215 17.88 -1.99 -23.61
CA ARG A 215 18.72 -2.96 -24.32
C ARG A 215 18.41 -4.39 -23.90
N ALA A 216 18.25 -4.63 -22.59
CA ALA A 216 17.95 -5.95 -22.05
C ALA A 216 16.57 -6.46 -22.52
N GLU A 217 15.56 -5.60 -22.55
CA GLU A 217 14.23 -5.93 -23.08
C GLU A 217 14.25 -6.23 -24.58
N ALA A 218 15.06 -5.51 -25.37
CA ALA A 218 15.17 -5.76 -26.80
C ALA A 218 15.94 -7.05 -27.13
N ALA A 219 16.89 -7.45 -26.27
CA ALA A 219 17.68 -8.67 -26.43
C ALA A 219 16.95 -9.93 -25.96
N ALA A 220 16.01 -9.78 -25.02
CA ALA A 220 15.10 -10.86 -24.65
C ALA A 220 13.97 -10.92 -25.69
N ASP A 221 13.90 -11.99 -26.49
CA ASP A 221 12.79 -12.26 -27.45
C ASP A 221 11.38 -12.37 -26.80
N ALA A 222 11.25 -12.00 -25.53
CA ALA A 222 10.04 -11.82 -24.74
C ALA A 222 10.31 -10.82 -23.60
N PRO A 223 9.33 -10.01 -23.15
CA PRO A 223 9.52 -9.09 -22.03
C PRO A 223 10.04 -9.85 -20.81
N PHE A 224 11.07 -9.30 -20.14
CA PHE A 224 11.83 -9.87 -19.02
C PHE A 224 10.97 -10.83 -18.16
N ALA A 225 10.93 -12.10 -18.55
CA ALA A 225 10.20 -13.11 -17.83
C ALA A 225 11.04 -13.41 -16.59
N CYS A 226 10.49 -13.17 -15.39
CA CYS A 226 11.09 -13.63 -14.15
C CYS A 226 11.52 -15.10 -14.35
N PRO A 227 12.82 -15.46 -14.22
CA PRO A 227 13.34 -16.76 -14.70
C PRO A 227 12.81 -18.02 -14.00
N ALA A 228 11.74 -17.93 -13.19
CA ALA A 228 11.20 -19.10 -12.48
C ALA A 228 9.72 -18.94 -12.12
N GLY A 229 8.83 -19.44 -12.99
CA GLY A 229 7.47 -19.89 -12.66
C GLY A 229 6.52 -18.89 -11.96
N PRO A 230 5.27 -19.28 -11.66
CA PRO A 230 4.40 -18.48 -10.82
C PRO A 230 5.11 -18.26 -9.47
N CYS A 231 5.17 -17.01 -9.01
CA CYS A 231 5.51 -16.70 -7.61
C CYS A 231 4.72 -17.66 -6.73
N ALA A 232 5.42 -18.60 -6.10
CA ALA A 232 4.81 -19.58 -5.23
C ALA A 232 3.93 -18.83 -4.22
N THR A 233 2.67 -19.22 -4.16
CA THR A 233 1.71 -18.85 -3.13
C THR A 233 2.24 -19.36 -1.79
N GLY A 234 3.18 -18.63 -1.21
CA GLY A 234 3.65 -18.79 0.16
C GLY A 234 2.63 -18.20 1.10
N ALA A 235 1.44 -18.80 1.17
CA ALA A 235 0.61 -18.70 2.37
C ALA A 235 1.35 -19.43 3.48
N GLN A 236 2.40 -18.81 4.03
CA GLN A 236 2.87 -19.18 5.37
C GLN A 236 1.70 -18.89 6.30
N ARG A 237 1.13 -19.97 6.84
CA ARG A 237 0.24 -19.90 7.99
C ARG A 237 0.99 -19.10 9.06
N VAL A 238 0.47 -17.94 9.39
CA VAL A 238 0.81 -17.27 10.65
C VAL A 238 0.27 -18.18 11.77
N PRO A 239 1.06 -18.48 12.82
CA PRO A 239 0.57 -19.27 13.94
C PRO A 239 -0.64 -18.64 14.63
#